data_AF-A0A9D7DB78-F1
#
_entry.id   AF-A0A9D7DB78-F1
#
_cell.length_a   1.000
_cell.length_b   1.000
_cell.length_c   1.000
_cell.angle_alpha   90.00
_cell.angle_beta   90.00
_cell.angle_gamma   90.00
#
_symmetry.space_group_name_H-M   'P 1'
#
loop_
_entity.id
_entity.type
_entity.pdbx_description
1 polymer ?
#
loop_
_entity_poly.entity_id
_entity_poly.type
_entity_poly.pdbx_seq_one_letter_code
_entity_poly.pdbx_strand_id
1 'polypeptide(L)' 'MSWIERSTNGLGMDDGEAYSGIFTVTTRAPRNADDIAVNPLGLLISDFSWSRVR' A
#
# COMPACT_ATOMS: atom_id res chain seq x y z
N MET A 1 2.87 -9.07 1.41
CA MET A 1 1.91 -8.71 0.33
C MET A 1 2.69 -8.71 -0.98
N SER A 2 2.07 -9.03 -2.12
CA SER A 2 2.69 -8.99 -3.45
C SER A 2 1.80 -8.28 -4.45
N TRP A 3 2.41 -7.58 -5.41
CA TRP A 3 1.70 -6.85 -6.45
C TRP A 3 2.51 -6.80 -7.75
N ILE A 4 1.84 -6.49 -8.86
CA ILE A 4 2.45 -6.17 -10.15
C ILE A 4 2.27 -4.68 -10.37
N GLU A 5 3.36 -3.94 -10.52
CA GLU A 5 3.33 -2.52 -10.86
C GLU A 5 3.51 -2.35 -12.36
N ARG A 6 2.55 -1.67 -13.01
CA ARG A 6 2.61 -1.39 -14.45
C ARG A 6 2.75 0.10 -14.67
N SER A 7 3.83 0.50 -15.33
CA SER A 7 3.99 1.87 -15.80
C SER A 7 3.36 1.98 -17.19
N THR A 8 2.47 2.95 -17.36
CA THR A 8 2.03 3.37 -18.70
C THR A 8 2.85 4.62 -19.03
N ASN A 9 3.84 4.47 -19.91
CA ASN A 9 4.55 5.61 -20.48
C ASN A 9 3.93 5.92 -21.86
N GLY A 10 4.22 7.09 -22.42
CA GLY A 10 3.64 7.55 -23.70
C GLY A 10 3.97 6.67 -24.93
N LEU A 11 4.72 5.56 -24.74
CA LEU A 11 5.13 4.61 -25.77
C LEU A 11 4.42 3.25 -25.65
N GLY A 12 3.64 3.02 -24.58
CA GLY A 12 2.90 1.76 -24.38
C GLY A 12 2.76 1.37 -22.91
N MET A 13 2.11 0.23 -22.68
CA MET A 13 2.00 -0.40 -21.36
C MET A 13 3.08 -1.47 -21.24
N ASP A 14 3.94 -1.34 -20.24
CA ASP A 14 4.94 -2.36 -19.91
C ASP A 14 4.26 -3.60 -19.28
N ASP A 15 4.85 -4.79 -19.44
CA ASP A 15 4.32 -6.07 -18.92
C ASP A 15 4.16 -6.04 -17.38
N GLY A 16 4.92 -5.15 -16.74
CA GLY A 16 4.84 -4.84 -15.32
C GLY A 16 5.87 -5.58 -14.51
N GLU A 17 6.24 -4.98 -13.39
CA GLU A 17 7.27 -5.48 -12.51
C GLU A 17 6.66 -6.09 -11.24
N ALA A 18 7.13 -7.28 -10.89
CA ALA A 18 6.67 -7.98 -9.70
C ALA A 18 7.40 -7.49 -8.46
N TYR A 19 6.63 -7.15 -7.42
CA TYR A 19 7.15 -6.69 -6.14
C TYR A 19 6.58 -7.49 -4.98
N SER A 20 7.36 -7.55 -3.90
CA SER A 20 6.94 -8.05 -2.61
C SER A 20 7.20 -7.01 -1.54
N GLY A 21 6.32 -6.92 -0.54
CA GLY A 21 6.42 -5.95 0.54
C GLY A 21 5.96 -6.50 1.87
N ILE A 22 6.62 -6.00 2.91
CA ILE A 22 6.32 -6.25 4.32
C ILE A 22 6.04 -4.90 4.96
N PHE A 23 4.95 -4.83 5.73
CA PHE A 23 4.59 -3.64 6.49
C PHE A 23 4.16 -4.03 7.89
N THR A 24 4.41 -3.12 8.82
CA THR A 24 3.92 -3.23 10.19
C THR A 24 2.65 -2.39 10.33
N VAL A 25 1.61 -3.00 10.88
CA VAL A 25 0.35 -2.32 11.18
C VAL A 25 0.26 -2.05 12.68
N THR A 26 -0.09 -0.83 13.02
CA THR A 26 -0.54 -0.45 14.37
C THR A 26 -1.96 0.08 14.29
N THR A 27 -2.64 0.15 15.44
CA THR A 27 -4.00 0.70 15.50
C THR A 27 -4.03 1.94 16.38
N ARG A 28 -4.83 2.91 15.96
CA ARG A 28 -5.18 4.08 16.77
C ARG A 28 -6.67 4.35 16.59
N ALA A 29 -7.45 4.11 17.65
CA ALA A 29 -8.90 4.28 17.60
C ALA A 29 -9.29 5.69 17.08
N PRO A 30 -10.22 5.78 16.12
CA PRO A 30 -10.70 7.06 15.61
C PRO A 30 -11.44 7.82 16.71
N ARG A 31 -11.37 9.16 16.68
CA ARG A 31 -11.88 10.01 17.77
C ARG A 31 -13.17 10.74 17.43
N ASN A 32 -13.50 10.85 16.14
CA ASN A 32 -14.69 11.57 15.66
C ASN A 32 -15.25 10.90 14.39
N ALA A 33 -16.40 11.40 13.91
CA ALA A 33 -17.09 10.86 12.75
C ALA A 33 -16.27 10.97 11.45
N ASP A 34 -15.49 12.02 11.29
CA ASP A 34 -14.64 12.22 10.10
C ASP A 34 -13.50 11.19 10.06
N ASP A 35 -12.88 10.91 11.22
CA ASP A 35 -11.86 9.87 11.36
C ASP A 35 -12.45 8.49 11.00
N ILE A 36 -13.67 8.19 11.45
CA ILE A 36 -14.37 6.93 11.16
C ILE A 36 -14.68 6.82 9.66
N ALA A 37 -15.12 7.91 9.03
CA ALA A 37 -15.49 7.92 7.61
C ALA A 37 -14.32 7.56 6.69
N VAL A 38 -13.09 7.95 7.06
CA VAL A 38 -11.89 7.70 6.26
C VAL A 38 -11.16 6.42 6.68
N ASN A 39 -11.13 6.09 7.97
CA ASN A 39 -10.43 4.93 8.51
C ASN A 39 -11.16 4.36 9.75
N PRO A 40 -12.24 3.58 9.56
CA PRO A 40 -13.10 3.13 10.65
C PRO A 40 -12.40 2.20 11.65
N LEU A 41 -11.34 1.53 11.20
CA LEU A 41 -10.55 0.60 12.01
C LEU A 41 -9.32 1.27 12.65
N GLY A 42 -9.01 2.51 12.28
CA GLY A 42 -7.84 3.21 12.78
C GLY A 42 -6.51 2.53 12.43
N LEU A 43 -6.43 1.85 11.29
CA LEU A 43 -5.22 1.14 10.88
C LEU A 43 -4.15 2.12 10.39
N LEU A 44 -2.93 1.98 10.89
CA LEU A 44 -1.79 2.80 10.52
C LEU A 44 -0.63 1.91 10.09
N ILE A 45 -0.02 2.21 8.95
CA ILE A 45 1.24 1.59 8.54
C ILE A 45 2.37 2.38 9.20
N SER A 46 3.13 1.73 10.08
CA SER A 46 4.21 2.37 10.83
C SER A 46 5.60 2.14 10.22
N ASP A 47 5.76 1.06 9.47
CA ASP A 47 6.98 0.75 8.72
C ASP A 47 6.62 0.00 7.44
N PHE A 48 7.41 0.20 6.40
CA PHE A 48 7.21 -0.42 5.09
C PHE A 48 8.54 -0.64 4.38
N SER A 49 8.75 -1.87 3.95
CA SER A 49 9.88 -2.25 3.10
C SER A 49 9.39 -3.13 1.96
N TRP A 50 10.02 -2.97 0.80
CA TRP A 50 9.68 -3.72 -0.39
C TRP A 50 10.90 -4.00 -1.26
N SER A 51 10.78 -5.02 -2.09
CA SER A 51 11.79 -5.41 -3.06
C SER A 51 11.16 -5.97 -4.33
N ARG A 52 11.88 -5.83 -5.44
CA ARG A 52 11.53 -6.47 -6.71
C ARG A 52 11.78 -7.97 -6.59
N VAL A 53 10.86 -8.76 -7.12
CA VAL A 53 11.01 -10.22 -7.22
C VAL A 53 11.96 -10.49 -8.40
N ARG A 54 13.05 -11.23 -8.13
CA ARG A 54 14.00 -11.66 -9.17
C ARG A 54 13.50 -12.91 -9.89
#